data_AF-A0A503Q6K7-F1
#
_entry.id   AF-A0A503Q6K7-F1
#
_cell.length_a   1.000
_cell.length_b   1.000
_cell.length_c   1.000
_cell.angle_alpha   90.00
_cell.angle_beta   90.00
_cell.angle_gamma   90.00
#
_symmetry.space_group_name_H-M   'P 1'
#
loop_
_entity.id
_entity.type
_entity.pdbx_description
1 polymer ?
#
loop_
_entity_poly.entity_id
_entity_poly.type
_entity_poly.pdbx_seq_one_letter_code
_entity_poly.pdbx_strand_id
1 'polypeptide(L)'
;MTKEQGEVPFISPSWWRETETPRWVLALSTVSMALATLAGTYGVESMLWSRQQRAAEVNALIDSTREFQVYAAAFSTEMFSDKAVSTATRSKLIENLNDQFARTKTLPVKVAKVAEKELADYQSKILSMNAIVQKTDDLMSMKDFWTAASNLTASRKTLDLKLQAAI
;
A
#
# COMPACT_ATOMS: atom_id res chain seq x y z
N MET A 1 -23.52 -40.16 -33.56
CA MET A 1 -23.01 -39.06 -32.71
C MET A 1 -24.03 -38.79 -31.62
N THR A 2 -23.91 -39.47 -30.49
CA THR A 2 -24.79 -39.29 -29.32
C THR A 2 -23.94 -38.73 -28.19
N LYS A 3 -24.27 -37.51 -27.76
CA LYS A 3 -23.64 -36.85 -26.61
C LYS A 3 -24.22 -37.47 -25.33
N GLU A 4 -23.41 -38.21 -24.58
CA GLU A 4 -23.70 -38.53 -23.20
C GLU A 4 -23.63 -37.24 -22.38
N GLN A 5 -24.80 -36.73 -21.98
CA GLN A 5 -24.87 -35.73 -20.92
C GLN A 5 -24.76 -36.51 -19.60
N GLY A 6 -23.61 -36.40 -18.95
CA GLY A 6 -23.39 -36.94 -17.61
C GLY A 6 -24.36 -36.28 -16.63
N GLU A 7 -25.32 -37.05 -16.14
CA GLU A 7 -26.19 -36.67 -15.03
C GLU A 7 -25.32 -36.47 -13.78
N VAL A 8 -25.21 -35.24 -13.31
CA VAL A 8 -24.72 -34.96 -11.95
C VAL A 8 -25.86 -35.34 -11.01
N PRO A 9 -25.73 -36.38 -10.15
CA PRO A 9 -26.82 -36.76 -9.28
C PRO A 9 -27.09 -35.63 -8.28
N PHE A 10 -28.27 -35.02 -8.40
CA PHE A 10 -28.77 -34.02 -7.47
C PHE A 10 -29.24 -34.74 -6.21
N ILE A 11 -28.41 -34.76 -5.16
CA ILE A 11 -28.79 -35.33 -3.87
C ILE A 11 -29.81 -34.39 -3.23
N SER A 12 -31.10 -34.66 -3.44
CA SER A 12 -32.18 -33.92 -2.80
C SER A 12 -32.35 -34.37 -1.33
N PRO A 13 -32.74 -33.48 -0.41
CA PRO A 13 -32.96 -33.83 1.00
C PRO A 13 -34.04 -34.90 1.24
N SER A 14 -34.92 -35.15 0.26
CA SER A 14 -36.06 -36.07 0.39
C SER A 14 -35.71 -37.56 0.25
N TRP A 15 -34.45 -37.91 -0.01
CA TRP A 15 -33.98 -39.31 -0.01
C TRP A 15 -33.70 -39.89 1.38
N TRP A 16 -33.64 -39.05 2.41
CA TRP A 16 -33.53 -39.51 3.79
C TRP A 16 -34.93 -39.58 4.42
N ARG A 17 -35.51 -40.79 4.52
CA ARG A 17 -36.69 -40.99 5.37
C ARG A 17 -36.32 -40.68 6.83
N GLU A 18 -37.19 -39.94 7.51
CA GLU A 18 -37.00 -39.27 8.81
C GLU A 18 -36.72 -40.17 10.04
N THR A 19 -36.44 -41.47 9.90
CA THR A 19 -36.31 -42.38 11.07
C THR A 19 -34.91 -42.92 11.36
N GLU A 20 -33.94 -42.80 10.48
CA GLU A 20 -32.60 -43.35 10.72
C GLU A 20 -31.51 -42.47 10.09
N THR A 21 -31.26 -41.28 10.63
CA THR A 21 -29.95 -40.64 10.41
C THR A 21 -28.95 -41.35 11.32
N PRO A 22 -28.01 -42.16 10.79
CA PRO A 22 -27.06 -42.85 11.63
C PRO A 22 -26.24 -41.82 12.43
N ARG A 23 -26.00 -42.07 13.72
CA ARG A 23 -25.28 -41.13 14.61
C ARG A 23 -23.92 -40.70 14.06
N TRP A 24 -23.28 -41.54 13.24
CA TRP A 24 -22.02 -41.24 12.56
C TRP A 24 -22.17 -40.16 11.48
N VAL A 25 -23.31 -40.06 10.79
CA VAL A 25 -23.59 -39.00 9.80
C VAL A 25 -23.72 -37.65 10.50
N LEU A 26 -24.43 -37.61 11.63
CA LEU A 26 -24.53 -36.41 12.46
C LEU A 26 -23.16 -36.00 13.00
N ALA A 27 -22.37 -36.94 13.53
CA ALA A 27 -21.02 -36.68 14.01
C ALA A 27 -20.06 -36.19 12.91
N LEU A 28 -20.12 -36.78 11.71
CA LEU A 28 -19.32 -36.30 10.58
C LEU A 28 -19.75 -34.91 10.13
N SER A 29 -21.06 -34.61 10.13
CA SER A 29 -21.55 -33.29 9.74
C SER A 29 -21.10 -32.19 10.71
N THR A 30 -21.15 -32.43 12.02
CA THR A 30 -20.65 -31.49 13.03
C THR A 30 -19.14 -31.34 12.99
N VAL A 31 -18.38 -32.44 12.81
CA VAL A 31 -16.92 -32.35 12.63
C VAL A 31 -16.57 -31.59 11.36
N SER A 32 -17.27 -31.82 10.25
CA SER A 32 -17.06 -31.10 8.99
C SER A 32 -17.37 -29.62 9.12
N MET A 33 -18.45 -29.27 9.82
CA MET A 33 -18.84 -27.89 10.07
C MET A 33 -17.87 -27.19 11.03
N ALA A 34 -17.36 -27.89 12.05
CA ALA A 34 -16.31 -27.38 12.93
C ALA A 34 -15.00 -27.14 12.17
N LEU A 35 -14.58 -28.07 11.31
CA LEU A 35 -13.39 -27.92 10.47
C LEU A 35 -13.56 -26.79 9.45
N ALA A 36 -14.72 -26.67 8.81
CA ALA A 36 -15.03 -25.57 7.89
C ALA A 36 -15.04 -24.21 8.60
N THR A 37 -15.54 -24.16 9.84
CA THR A 37 -15.54 -22.94 10.66
C THR A 37 -14.11 -22.57 11.06
N LEU A 38 -13.30 -23.53 11.52
CA LEU A 38 -11.89 -23.31 11.87
C LEU A 38 -11.04 -22.88 10.67
N ALA A 39 -11.23 -23.53 9.51
CA ALA A 39 -10.58 -23.13 8.27
C ALA A 39 -11.04 -21.75 7.81
N GLY A 40 -12.33 -21.43 7.98
CA GLY A 40 -12.90 -20.13 7.69
C GLY A 40 -12.35 -19.03 8.59
N THR A 41 -12.29 -19.25 9.91
CA THR A 41 -11.75 -18.27 10.86
C THR A 41 -10.27 -18.02 10.63
N TYR A 42 -9.48 -19.07 10.38
CA TYR A 42 -8.05 -18.93 10.07
C TYR A 42 -7.82 -18.19 8.73
N GLY A 43 -8.66 -18.46 7.73
CA GLY A 43 -8.66 -17.75 6.46
C GLY A 43 -9.03 -16.27 6.60
N VAL A 44 -10.02 -15.95 7.43
CA VAL A 44 -10.43 -14.56 7.70
C VAL A 44 -9.37 -13.82 8.50
N GLU A 45 -8.79 -14.44 9.53
CA GLU A 45 -7.76 -13.84 10.38
C GLU A 45 -6.48 -13.53 9.60
N SER A 46 -6.02 -14.47 8.76
CA SER A 46 -4.87 -14.24 7.87
C SER A 46 -5.15 -13.16 6.81
N MET A 47 -6.38 -13.07 6.29
CA MET A 47 -6.77 -11.98 5.41
C MET A 47 -6.77 -10.62 6.13
N LEU A 48 -7.35 -10.53 7.33
CA LEU A 48 -7.40 -9.31 8.13
C LEU A 48 -6.01 -8.82 8.51
N TRP A 49 -5.14 -9.73 8.96
CA TRP A 49 -3.75 -9.41 9.29
C TRP A 49 -2.98 -8.88 8.06
N SER A 50 -3.18 -9.52 6.89
CA SER A 50 -2.58 -9.04 5.65
C SER A 50 -3.08 -7.67 5.21
N ARG A 51 -4.33 -7.30 5.54
CA ARG A 51 -4.87 -5.96 5.23
C ARG A 51 -4.33 -4.92 6.20
N GLN A 52 -4.24 -5.24 7.49
CA GLN A 52 -3.65 -4.36 8.50
C GLN A 52 -2.19 -4.02 8.22
N GLN A 53 -1.37 -5.00 7.82
CA GLN A 53 0.03 -4.74 7.44
C GLN A 53 0.13 -3.81 6.23
N ARG A 54 -0.68 -4.04 5.18
CA ARG A 54 -0.71 -3.16 4.01
C ARG A 54 -1.13 -1.73 4.37
N ALA A 55 -2.14 -1.59 5.21
CA ALA A 55 -2.59 -0.28 5.69
C ALA A 55 -1.50 0.43 6.51
N ALA A 56 -0.77 -0.31 7.37
CA ALA A 56 0.33 0.24 8.15
C ALA A 56 1.49 0.75 7.25
N GLU A 57 1.87 -0.01 6.22
CA GLU A 57 2.92 0.39 5.28
C GLU A 57 2.52 1.62 4.45
N VAL A 58 1.26 1.69 4.01
CA VAL A 58 0.72 2.85 3.28
C VAL A 58 0.68 4.07 4.20
N ASN A 59 0.24 3.92 5.46
CA ASN A 59 0.26 5.01 6.44
C ASN A 59 1.69 5.48 6.74
N ALA A 60 2.65 4.56 6.82
CA ALA A 60 4.05 4.90 7.03
C ALA A 60 4.66 5.70 5.86
N LEU A 61 4.12 5.53 4.64
CA LEU A 61 4.45 6.36 3.48
C LEU A 61 3.72 7.73 3.50
N ILE A 62 2.54 7.81 4.12
CA ILE A 62 1.83 9.09 4.35
C ILE A 62 2.62 9.93 5.37
N ASP A 63 3.02 9.33 6.49
CA ASP A 63 3.75 10.02 7.56
C ASP A 63 5.08 10.62 7.08
N SER A 64 5.84 9.88 6.26
CA SER A 64 7.10 10.38 5.68
C SER A 64 6.91 11.57 4.75
N THR A 65 5.71 11.75 4.15
CA THR A 65 5.36 12.92 3.33
C THR A 65 5.14 14.16 4.20
N ARG A 66 4.60 13.99 5.41
CA ARG A 66 4.44 15.09 6.37
C ARG A 66 5.80 15.62 6.82
N GLU A 67 6.74 14.73 7.08
CA GLU A 67 8.13 15.08 7.39
C GLU A 67 8.80 15.87 6.25
N PHE A 68 8.55 15.49 4.99
CA PHE A 68 9.03 16.27 3.84
C PHE A 68 8.56 17.72 3.87
N GLN A 69 7.28 17.98 4.16
CA GLN A 69 6.76 19.35 4.22
C GLN A 69 7.46 20.17 5.31
N VAL A 70 7.76 19.56 6.45
CA VAL A 70 8.49 20.21 7.56
C VAL A 70 9.92 20.54 7.12
N TYR A 71 10.64 19.58 6.54
CA TYR A 71 12.03 19.79 6.11
C TYR A 71 12.14 20.73 4.91
N ALA A 72 11.19 20.67 3.96
CA ALA A 72 11.12 21.57 2.82
C ALA A 72 10.81 23.01 3.26
N ALA A 73 9.93 23.19 4.25
CA ALA A 73 9.65 24.50 4.84
C ALA A 73 10.90 25.05 5.54
N ALA A 74 11.56 24.25 6.39
CA ALA A 74 12.78 24.66 7.07
C ALA A 74 13.89 25.04 6.07
N PHE A 75 14.10 24.22 5.03
CA PHE A 75 15.04 24.50 3.95
C PHE A 75 14.74 25.82 3.24
N SER A 76 13.47 26.05 2.91
CA SER A 76 13.02 27.29 2.25
C SER A 76 13.23 28.51 3.16
N THR A 77 12.87 28.40 4.44
CA THR A 77 13.06 29.48 5.41
C THR A 77 14.53 29.84 5.58
N GLU A 78 15.42 28.85 5.63
CA GLU A 78 16.87 29.10 5.68
C GLU A 78 17.33 29.85 4.42
N MET A 79 16.92 29.41 3.23
CA MET A 79 17.23 30.08 1.95
C MET A 79 16.75 31.54 1.89
N PHE A 80 15.57 31.84 2.42
CA PHE A 80 15.05 33.22 2.46
C PHE A 80 15.68 34.08 3.55
N SER A 81 16.25 33.47 4.59
CA SER A 81 16.84 34.20 5.72
C SER A 81 18.26 34.72 5.46
N ASP A 82 18.77 34.58 4.23
CA ASP A 82 20.15 34.91 3.80
C ASP A 82 21.22 34.20 4.66
N LYS A 83 20.81 33.21 5.44
CA LYS A 83 21.69 32.25 6.09
C LYS A 83 22.02 31.22 5.02
N ALA A 84 23.31 30.99 4.78
CA ALA A 84 23.71 29.80 4.04
C ALA A 84 22.98 28.60 4.64
N VAL A 85 22.19 27.90 3.82
CA VAL A 85 21.41 26.74 4.29
C VAL A 85 22.34 25.84 5.07
N SER A 86 21.97 25.56 6.30
CA SER A 86 22.77 24.70 7.13
C SER A 86 22.87 23.33 6.46
N THR A 87 24.09 22.78 6.40
CA THR A 87 24.32 21.43 5.88
C THR A 87 23.39 20.40 6.54
N ALA A 88 23.01 20.65 7.80
CA ALA A 88 22.08 19.83 8.56
C ALA A 88 20.66 19.81 7.98
N THR A 89 20.06 20.97 7.65
CA THR A 89 18.69 21.04 7.12
C THR A 89 18.59 20.43 5.73
N ARG A 90 19.57 20.70 4.86
CA ARG A 90 19.67 20.04 3.55
C ARG A 90 19.82 18.53 3.69
N SER A 91 20.69 18.07 4.60
CA SER A 91 20.92 16.63 4.83
C SER A 91 19.64 15.93 5.28
N LYS A 92 18.88 16.51 6.22
CA LYS A 92 17.62 15.93 6.70
C LYS A 92 16.55 15.84 5.61
N LEU A 93 16.47 16.84 4.73
CA LEU A 93 15.56 16.79 3.59
C LEU A 93 15.94 15.66 2.62
N ILE A 94 17.22 15.50 2.32
CA ILE A 94 17.73 14.43 1.46
C ILE A 94 17.50 13.05 2.10
N GLU A 95 17.77 12.91 3.40
CA GLU A 95 17.53 11.69 4.16
C GLU A 95 16.06 11.28 4.10
N ASN A 96 15.13 12.20 4.39
CA ASN A 96 13.71 11.93 4.28
C ASN A 96 13.26 11.56 2.86
N LEU A 97 13.81 12.18 1.82
CA LEU A 97 13.55 11.79 0.42
C LEU A 97 14.06 10.37 0.11
N ASN A 98 15.24 10.00 0.61
CA ASN A 98 15.78 8.65 0.45
C ASN A 98 14.95 7.62 1.22
N ASP A 99 14.47 7.96 2.42
CA ASP A 99 13.58 7.11 3.21
C ASP A 99 12.24 6.89 2.51
N GLN A 100 11.65 7.94 1.93
CA GLN A 100 10.47 7.80 1.08
C GLN A 100 10.74 6.85 -0.08
N PHE A 101 11.86 7.02 -0.78
CA PHE A 101 12.24 6.14 -1.88
C PHE A 101 12.41 4.68 -1.43
N ALA A 102 13.06 4.44 -0.28
CA ALA A 102 13.21 3.10 0.27
C ALA A 102 11.84 2.47 0.61
N ARG A 103 10.94 3.24 1.24
CA ARG A 103 9.57 2.78 1.58
C ARG A 103 8.74 2.44 0.35
N THR A 104 8.92 3.14 -0.77
CA THR A 104 8.23 2.76 -2.01
C THR A 104 8.64 1.39 -2.54
N LYS A 105 9.86 0.92 -2.24
CA LYS A 105 10.34 -0.42 -2.64
C LYS A 105 9.85 -1.54 -1.75
N THR A 106 9.53 -1.23 -0.50
CA THR A 106 9.01 -2.21 0.47
C THR A 106 7.50 -2.39 0.34
N LEU A 107 6.83 -1.64 -0.53
CA LEU A 107 5.39 -1.77 -0.72
C LEU A 107 5.01 -3.19 -1.18
N PRO A 108 3.85 -3.72 -0.74
CA PRO A 108 3.44 -5.08 -1.03
C PRO A 108 3.25 -5.29 -2.54
N VAL A 109 3.72 -6.41 -3.08
CA VAL A 109 3.67 -6.72 -4.54
C VAL A 109 2.27 -6.52 -5.15
N LYS A 110 1.20 -6.90 -4.45
CA LYS A 110 -0.18 -6.73 -4.95
C LYS A 110 -0.59 -5.26 -5.04
N VAL A 111 -0.17 -4.44 -4.07
CA VAL A 111 -0.43 -3.00 -4.05
C VAL A 111 0.42 -2.29 -5.11
N ALA A 112 1.69 -2.70 -5.23
CA ALA A 112 2.61 -2.21 -6.25
C ALA A 112 2.09 -2.47 -7.67
N LYS A 113 1.44 -3.62 -7.96
CA LYS A 113 0.85 -3.89 -9.28
C LYS A 113 -0.33 -2.98 -9.65
N VAL A 114 -1.16 -2.61 -8.67
CA VAL A 114 -2.33 -1.74 -8.91
C VAL A 114 -1.91 -0.28 -9.17
N ALA A 115 -0.80 0.13 -8.55
CA ALA A 115 -0.30 1.50 -8.61
C ALA A 115 1.06 1.61 -9.30
N GLU A 116 1.44 0.63 -10.15
CA GLU A 116 2.82 0.48 -10.65
C GLU A 116 3.31 1.73 -11.39
N LYS A 117 2.46 2.28 -12.25
CA LYS A 117 2.76 3.48 -13.03
C LYS A 117 2.92 4.70 -12.11
N GLU A 118 1.99 4.89 -11.17
CA GLU A 118 1.99 6.00 -10.23
C GLU A 118 3.17 5.90 -9.24
N LEU A 119 3.55 4.69 -8.86
CA LEU A 119 4.69 4.41 -8.00
C LEU A 119 6.00 4.77 -8.72
N ALA A 120 6.15 4.37 -9.99
CA ALA A 120 7.31 4.72 -10.80
C ALA A 120 7.41 6.23 -11.05
N ASP A 121 6.28 6.90 -11.32
CA ASP A 121 6.26 8.37 -11.46
C ASP A 121 6.65 9.05 -10.15
N TYR A 122 6.08 8.63 -9.01
CA TYR A 122 6.44 9.18 -7.70
C TYR A 122 7.92 8.97 -7.36
N GLN A 123 8.46 7.77 -7.61
CA GLN A 123 9.89 7.48 -7.47
C GLN A 123 10.76 8.41 -8.33
N SER A 124 10.36 8.63 -9.59
CA SER A 124 11.04 9.57 -10.48
C SER A 124 11.02 11.01 -9.93
N LYS A 125 9.89 11.45 -9.36
CA LYS A 125 9.78 12.77 -8.72
C LYS A 125 10.63 12.89 -7.46
N ILE A 126 10.76 11.84 -6.65
CA ILE A 126 11.65 11.84 -5.48
C ILE A 126 13.11 12.07 -5.93
N LEU A 127 13.57 11.32 -6.93
CA LEU A 127 14.92 11.46 -7.47
C LEU A 127 15.16 12.86 -8.05
N SER A 128 14.17 13.39 -8.78
CA SER A 128 14.22 14.74 -9.33
C SER A 128 14.31 15.80 -8.22
N MET A 129 13.51 15.66 -7.17
CA MET A 129 13.54 16.56 -6.02
C MET A 129 14.89 16.51 -5.31
N ASN A 130 15.43 15.31 -5.07
CA ASN A 130 16.74 15.14 -4.43
C ASN A 130 17.85 15.82 -5.25
N ALA A 131 17.86 15.63 -6.57
CA ALA A 131 18.80 16.30 -7.46
C ALA A 131 18.69 17.83 -7.42
N ILE A 132 17.47 18.36 -7.26
CA ILE A 132 17.23 19.80 -7.18
C ILE A 132 17.68 20.34 -5.81
N VAL A 133 17.32 19.69 -4.70
CA VAL A 133 17.77 20.07 -3.34
C VAL A 133 19.30 20.16 -3.25
N GLN A 134 20.03 19.27 -3.93
CA GLN A 134 21.49 19.31 -3.95
C GLN A 134 22.04 20.52 -4.73
N LYS A 135 21.32 20.98 -5.76
CA LYS A 135 21.72 22.09 -6.65
C LYS A 135 21.19 23.45 -6.20
N THR A 136 20.16 23.50 -5.36
CA THR A 136 19.59 24.75 -4.87
C THR A 136 20.51 25.37 -3.82
N ASP A 137 21.27 26.38 -4.23
CA ASP A 137 22.26 27.11 -3.43
C ASP A 137 21.94 28.60 -3.28
N ASP A 138 21.05 29.13 -4.11
CA ASP A 138 20.59 30.52 -4.07
C ASP A 138 19.06 30.68 -4.17
N LEU A 139 18.59 31.93 -4.01
CA LEU A 139 17.18 32.29 -4.15
C LEU A 139 16.63 32.09 -5.57
N MET A 140 17.48 32.15 -6.61
CA MET A 140 17.01 32.00 -8.00
C MET A 140 16.63 30.55 -8.31
N SER A 141 17.41 29.60 -7.78
CA SER A 141 17.19 28.17 -7.90
C SER A 141 16.01 27.65 -7.04
N MET A 142 15.48 28.47 -6.12
CA MET A 142 14.27 28.13 -5.36
C MET A 142 13.03 27.92 -6.25
N LYS A 143 12.97 28.55 -7.43
CA LYS A 143 11.88 28.30 -8.39
C LYS A 143 11.80 26.83 -8.79
N ASP A 144 12.95 26.22 -9.09
CA ASP A 144 13.04 24.82 -9.50
C ASP A 144 12.72 23.90 -8.33
N PHE A 145 13.15 24.27 -7.11
CA PHE A 145 12.78 23.60 -5.87
C PHE A 145 11.26 23.56 -5.68
N TRP A 146 10.57 24.70 -5.76
CA TRP A 146 9.11 24.76 -5.60
C TRP A 146 8.37 23.99 -6.68
N THR A 147 8.86 24.05 -7.91
CA THR A 147 8.30 23.29 -9.03
C THR A 147 8.42 21.78 -8.78
N ALA A 148 9.57 21.33 -8.31
CA ALA A 148 9.80 19.92 -7.99
C ALA A 148 9.00 19.46 -6.77
N ALA A 149 8.90 20.28 -5.73
CA ALA A 149 8.08 19.99 -4.55
C ALA A 149 6.58 19.88 -4.91
N SER A 150 6.10 20.76 -5.79
CA SER A 150 4.73 20.70 -6.32
C SER A 150 4.49 19.41 -7.11
N ASN A 151 5.40 19.08 -8.04
CA ASN A 151 5.32 17.85 -8.83
C ASN A 151 5.36 16.59 -7.97
N LEU A 152 6.22 16.56 -6.94
CA LEU A 152 6.31 15.46 -5.98
C LEU A 152 5.02 15.30 -5.16
N THR A 153 4.43 16.42 -4.73
CA THR A 153 3.17 16.43 -3.99
C THR A 153 2.01 15.93 -4.88
N ALA A 154 1.98 16.35 -6.14
CA ALA A 154 0.96 15.93 -7.10
C ALA A 154 1.05 14.44 -7.45
N SER A 155 2.26 13.93 -7.70
CA SER A 155 2.46 12.50 -7.95
C SER A 155 2.12 11.67 -6.70
N ARG A 156 2.49 12.15 -5.49
CA ARG A 156 2.11 11.49 -4.24
C ARG A 156 0.60 11.39 -4.07
N LYS A 157 -0.14 12.47 -4.33
CA LYS A 157 -1.61 12.48 -4.24
C LYS A 157 -2.23 11.47 -5.20
N THR A 158 -1.70 11.38 -6.41
CA THR A 158 -2.17 10.42 -7.42
C THR A 158 -1.89 8.99 -6.99
N LEU A 159 -0.69 8.72 -6.48
CA LEU A 159 -0.33 7.43 -5.89
C LEU A 159 -1.25 7.08 -4.71
N ASP A 160 -1.53 8.04 -3.82
CA ASP A 160 -2.36 7.79 -2.63
C ASP A 160 -3.76 7.32 -2.97
N LEU A 161 -4.40 7.94 -3.97
CA LEU A 161 -5.71 7.51 -4.47
C LEU A 161 -5.69 6.06 -4.97
N LYS A 162 -4.61 5.62 -5.61
CA LYS A 162 -4.46 4.24 -6.08
C LYS A 162 -4.16 3.27 -4.95
N LEU A 163 -3.32 3.66 -4.00
CA LEU A 163 -2.98 2.84 -2.83
C LEU A 163 -4.22 2.62 -1.95
N GLN A 164 -4.99 3.67 -1.68
CA GLN A 164 -6.24 3.56 -0.90
C GLN A 164 -7.28 2.66 -1.58
N ALA A 165 -7.36 2.68 -2.91
CA ALA A 165 -8.25 1.79 -3.65
C ALA A 165 -7.81 0.32 -3.64
N ALA A 166 -6.57 0.03 -3.23
CA ALA A 166 -5.98 -1.31 -3.23
C ALA A 166 -5.93 -1.99 -1.83
N ILE A 167 -6.32 -1.26 -0.78
CA ILE A 167 -6.44 -1.75 0.62
C ILE A 167 -7.85 -2.30 0.85
#